data_AF-A0A533VPF1-F1
#
_entry.id   AF-A0A533VPF1-F1
#
_cell.length_a   1.000
_cell.length_b   1.000
_cell.length_c   1.000
_cell.angle_alpha   90.00
_cell.angle_beta   90.00
_cell.angle_gamma   90.00
#
_symmetry.space_group_name_H-M   'P 1'
#
loop_
_entity.id
_entity.type
_entity.pdbx_description
1 polymer ?
#
loop_
_entity_poly.entity_id
_entity_poly.type
_entity_poly.pdbx_seq_one_letter_code
_entity_poly.pdbx_strand_id
1 'polypeptide(L)'
;MSKRASTPELPPIAADNVGVNTLYLIAADNAKTIATRFLEQYHVIHGLDAVLEDNIWIVTVQVSLFNNTHVKKVRIEANTGRILDYNSSHSKPRILPPRLSAGN
;
A
#
# COMPACT_ATOMS: atom_id res chain seq x y z
N MET A 1 45.84 -45.82 -17.93
CA MET A 1 45.16 -45.01 -18.97
C MET A 1 44.07 -44.20 -18.29
N SER A 2 44.37 -42.97 -17.87
CA SER A 2 43.43 -42.10 -17.14
C SER A 2 42.64 -41.26 -18.13
N LYS A 3 41.32 -41.47 -18.22
CA LYS A 3 40.45 -40.57 -18.99
C LYS A 3 40.21 -39.31 -18.14
N ARG A 4 40.81 -38.19 -18.53
CA ARG A 4 40.45 -36.87 -18.00
C ARG A 4 39.04 -36.55 -18.49
N ALA A 5 38.10 -36.43 -17.57
CA ALA A 5 36.79 -35.86 -17.86
C ALA A 5 36.98 -34.37 -18.18
N SER A 6 36.48 -33.93 -19.33
CA SER A 6 36.45 -32.53 -19.72
C SER A 6 35.61 -31.74 -18.71
N THR A 7 36.27 -30.84 -17.96
CA THR A 7 35.58 -29.76 -17.26
C THR A 7 34.89 -28.88 -18.30
N PRO A 8 33.59 -28.60 -18.20
CA PRO A 8 32.99 -27.58 -19.04
C PRO A 8 33.52 -26.23 -18.57
N GLU A 9 34.32 -25.59 -19.42
CA GLU A 9 34.75 -24.21 -19.23
C GLU A 9 33.49 -23.33 -19.32
N LEU A 10 33.03 -22.82 -18.16
CA LEU A 10 31.94 -21.86 -18.12
C LEU A 10 32.42 -20.57 -18.81
N PRO A 11 31.64 -19.98 -19.73
CA PRO A 11 32.00 -18.72 -20.34
C PRO A 11 32.16 -17.65 -19.25
N PRO A 12 33.09 -16.69 -19.41
CA PRO A 12 33.15 -15.55 -18.51
C PRO A 12 31.82 -14.83 -18.62
N ILE A 13 31.02 -14.91 -17.56
CA ILE A 13 29.84 -14.07 -17.37
C ILE A 13 30.32 -12.63 -17.49
N ALA A 14 30.03 -12.02 -18.64
CA ALA A 14 30.21 -10.62 -18.86
C ALA A 14 29.47 -9.91 -17.72
N ALA A 15 30.25 -9.28 -16.85
CA ALA A 15 29.74 -8.39 -15.83
C ALA A 15 29.12 -7.21 -16.58
N ASP A 16 27.84 -7.36 -16.95
CA ASP A 16 27.04 -6.27 -17.44
C ASP A 16 26.78 -5.35 -16.23
N ASN A 17 27.75 -4.47 -16.01
CA ASN A 17 27.66 -3.36 -15.08
C ASN A 17 26.68 -2.33 -15.66
N VAL A 18 25.40 -2.67 -15.73
CA VAL A 18 24.36 -1.66 -15.88
C VAL A 18 23.91 -1.29 -14.49
N GLY A 19 24.53 -0.25 -13.96
CA GLY A 19 24.00 0.50 -12.82
C GLY A 19 22.65 1.08 -13.19
N VAL A 20 21.60 0.28 -13.06
CA VAL A 20 20.24 0.79 -12.88
C VAL A 20 19.84 0.35 -11.48
N ASN A 21 20.14 1.21 -10.52
CA ASN A 21 19.33 1.26 -9.30
C ASN A 21 17.96 1.79 -9.71
N THR A 22 17.20 1.01 -10.48
CA THR A 22 15.78 1.27 -10.69
C THR A 22 15.17 1.07 -9.31
N LEU A 23 14.93 2.18 -8.60
CA LEU A 23 14.15 2.17 -7.38
C LEU A 23 12.82 1.51 -7.73
N TYR A 24 12.69 0.23 -7.36
CA TYR A 24 11.54 -0.57 -7.74
C TYR A 24 10.39 -0.14 -6.84
N LEU A 25 9.69 0.91 -7.25
CA LEU A 25 8.52 1.38 -6.54
C LEU A 25 7.42 0.33 -6.65
N ILE A 26 6.84 -0.03 -5.51
CA ILE A 26 5.65 -0.86 -5.51
C ILE A 26 4.52 -0.12 -6.26
N ALA A 27 3.78 -0.85 -7.09
CA ALA A 27 2.63 -0.31 -7.79
C ALA A 27 1.48 0.02 -6.82
N ALA A 28 0.55 0.88 -7.24
CA ALA A 28 -0.64 1.23 -6.45
C ALA A 28 -1.42 0.00 -5.99
N ASP A 29 -1.58 -1.02 -6.85
CA ASP A 29 -2.31 -2.24 -6.51
C ASP A 29 -1.57 -3.10 -5.47
N ASN A 30 -0.24 -3.05 -5.46
CA ASN A 30 0.56 -3.69 -4.41
C ASN A 30 0.36 -2.97 -3.07
N ALA A 31 0.37 -1.62 -3.08
CA ALA A 31 0.11 -0.83 -1.88
C ALA A 31 -1.30 -1.09 -1.32
N LYS A 32 -2.32 -1.15 -2.20
CA LYS A 32 -3.69 -1.54 -1.84
C LYS A 32 -3.72 -2.94 -1.22
N THR A 33 -3.05 -3.92 -1.83
CA THR A 33 -2.98 -5.29 -1.31
C THR A 33 -2.35 -5.34 0.09
N ILE A 34 -1.28 -4.59 0.32
CA ILE A 34 -0.61 -4.50 1.63
C ILE A 34 -1.57 -3.90 2.66
N ALA A 35 -2.22 -2.78 2.34
CA ALA A 35 -3.16 -2.12 3.24
C ALA A 35 -4.39 -3.01 3.55
N THR A 36 -4.90 -3.72 2.55
CA THR A 36 -5.99 -4.69 2.71
C THR A 36 -5.60 -5.77 3.69
N ARG A 37 -4.47 -6.45 3.45
CA ARG A 37 -3.98 -7.52 4.33
C ARG A 37 -3.74 -7.08 5.77
N PHE A 38 -3.31 -5.83 5.94
CA PHE A 38 -3.09 -5.25 7.25
C PHE A 38 -4.40 -4.97 8.00
N LEU A 39 -5.41 -4.41 7.33
CA LEU A 39 -6.65 -3.97 7.99
C LEU A 39 -7.75 -5.03 8.04
N GLU A 40 -7.75 -6.00 7.12
CA GLU A 40 -8.76 -7.08 7.06
C GLU A 40 -8.73 -8.00 8.28
N GLN A 41 -7.61 -8.02 9.01
CA GLN A 41 -7.46 -8.77 10.26
C GLN A 41 -8.42 -8.27 11.36
N TYR A 42 -8.87 -7.02 11.28
CA TYR A 42 -9.66 -6.38 12.32
C TYR A 42 -10.94 -5.71 11.82
N HIS A 43 -11.05 -5.49 10.50
CA HIS A 43 -12.16 -4.74 9.92
C HIS A 43 -12.68 -5.37 8.63
N VAL A 44 -13.97 -5.16 8.35
CA VAL A 44 -14.53 -5.40 7.02
C VAL A 44 -14.23 -4.20 6.13
N ILE A 45 -13.64 -4.46 4.96
CA ILE A 45 -13.22 -3.46 3.99
C ILE A 45 -14.31 -3.28 2.92
N HIS A 46 -14.65 -2.03 2.61
CA HIS A 46 -15.67 -1.67 1.61
C HIS A 46 -15.09 -0.97 0.38
N GLY A 47 -13.97 -0.27 0.54
CA GLY A 47 -13.36 0.49 -0.55
C GLY A 47 -11.90 0.80 -0.27
N LEU A 48 -11.10 0.84 -1.34
CA LEU A 48 -9.70 1.23 -1.32
C LEU A 48 -9.39 2.22 -2.42
N ASP A 49 -8.61 3.24 -2.06
CA ASP A 49 -7.95 4.12 -3.00
C ASP A 49 -6.49 4.34 -2.57
N ALA A 50 -5.60 4.63 -3.52
CA ALA A 50 -4.18 4.81 -3.23
C ALA A 50 -3.61 5.96 -4.05
N VAL A 51 -2.97 6.90 -3.36
CA VAL A 51 -2.29 8.06 -3.95
C VAL A 51 -0.82 8.04 -3.53
N LEU A 52 0.09 8.31 -4.45
CA LEU A 52 1.51 8.40 -4.17
C LEU A 52 1.88 9.86 -3.87
N GLU A 53 2.38 10.12 -2.67
CA GLU A 53 2.88 11.43 -2.24
C GLU A 53 4.26 11.25 -1.62
N ASP A 54 5.27 12.00 -2.09
CA ASP A 54 6.62 12.01 -1.51
C ASP A 54 7.23 10.61 -1.25
N ASN A 55 7.09 9.70 -2.23
CA ASN A 55 7.55 8.32 -2.14
C ASN A 55 6.85 7.46 -1.06
N ILE A 56 5.68 7.91 -0.62
CA ILE A 56 4.80 7.24 0.33
C ILE A 56 3.45 7.02 -0.34
N TRP A 57 3.03 5.77 -0.43
CA TRP A 57 1.66 5.43 -0.78
C TRP A 57 0.74 5.74 0.40
N ILE A 58 -0.19 6.66 0.20
CA ILE A 58 -1.28 6.95 1.12
C ILE A 58 -2.49 6.17 0.64
N VAL A 59 -2.76 5.05 1.30
CA VAL A 59 -3.89 4.19 0.99
C VAL A 59 -5.07 4.57 1.88
N THR A 60 -6.14 5.05 1.27
CA THR A 60 -7.39 5.40 1.94
C THR A 60 -8.31 4.18 1.89
N VAL A 61 -8.67 3.64 3.06
CA VAL A 61 -9.47 2.44 3.21
C VAL A 61 -10.77 2.77 3.94
N GLN A 62 -11.90 2.46 3.31
CA GLN A 62 -13.21 2.52 3.95
C GLN A 62 -13.47 1.21 4.67
N VAL A 63 -13.68 1.27 5.98
CA VAL A 63 -13.91 0.11 6.84
C VAL A 63 -15.19 0.24 7.64
N SER A 64 -15.85 -0.88 7.93
CA SER A 64 -16.92 -0.92 8.95
C SER A 64 -16.34 -1.11 10.34
N LEU A 65 -16.78 -0.27 11.27
CA LEU A 65 -16.47 -0.39 12.69
C LEU A 65 -17.74 -0.05 13.48
N PHE A 66 -18.21 -0.99 14.31
CA PHE A 66 -19.40 -0.82 15.17
C PHE A 66 -20.62 -0.18 14.46
N ASN A 67 -21.04 -0.76 13.33
CA ASN A 67 -22.16 -0.29 12.48
C ASN A 67 -21.99 1.12 11.86
N ASN A 68 -20.79 1.70 11.91
CA ASN A 68 -20.46 2.94 11.21
C ASN A 68 -19.37 2.71 10.17
N THR A 69 -19.37 3.53 9.11
CA THR A 69 -18.29 3.56 8.12
C THR A 69 -17.22 4.53 8.57
N HIS A 70 -15.98 4.05 8.67
CA HIS A 70 -14.81 4.84 9.03
C HIS A 70 -13.81 4.84 7.87
N VAL A 71 -13.11 5.97 7.72
CA VAL A 71 -12.03 6.09 6.75
C VAL A 71 -10.69 6.01 7.49
N LYS A 72 -9.89 5.03 7.13
CA LYS A 72 -8.52 4.87 7.62
C LYS A 72 -7.54 5.21 6.52
N LYS A 73 -6.43 5.84 6.89
CA LYS A 73 -5.30 6.08 5.99
C LYS A 73 -4.13 5.23 6.45
N VAL A 74 -3.56 4.44 5.55
CA VAL A 74 -2.35 3.64 5.77
C VAL A 74 -1.24 4.26 4.94
N ARG A 75 -0.12 4.57 5.57
CA ARG A 75 1.06 5.11 4.89
C ARG A 75 2.07 4.00 4.66
N ILE A 76 2.47 3.81 3.41
CA ILE A 76 3.33 2.71 2.99
C ILE A 76 4.51 3.28 2.22
N GLU A 77 5.73 2.94 2.61
CA GLU A 77 6.95 3.33 1.89
C GLU A 77 6.96 2.69 0.50
N ALA A 78 7.07 3.50 -0.55
CA ALA A 78 6.92 3.02 -1.93
C ALA A 78 8.09 2.14 -2.39
N ASN A 79 9.28 2.26 -1.80
CA ASN A 79 10.44 1.45 -2.17
C ASN A 79 10.39 0.02 -1.61
N THR A 80 9.75 -0.19 -0.46
CA THR A 80 9.84 -1.46 0.28
C THR A 80 8.48 -2.10 0.55
N GLY A 81 7.39 -1.34 0.44
CA GLY A 81 6.08 -1.77 0.90
C GLY A 81 5.92 -1.81 2.41
N ARG A 82 6.87 -1.23 3.17
CA ARG A 82 6.79 -1.17 4.63
C ARG A 82 5.70 -0.18 5.07
N ILE A 83 4.82 -0.62 5.97
CA ILE A 83 3.85 0.26 6.62
C ILE A 83 4.60 1.18 7.59
N LEU A 84 4.45 2.48 7.39
CA LEU A 84 5.04 3.53 8.22
C LEU A 84 4.11 3.88 9.39
N ASP A 85 2.83 4.13 9.09
CA ASP A 85 1.80 4.40 10.08
C ASP A 85 0.39 4.07 9.55
N TYR A 86 -0.59 4.11 10.44
CA TYR A 86 -2.00 4.18 10.04
C TYR A 86 -2.76 5.09 11.02
N ASN A 87 -3.67 5.91 10.49
CA ASN A 87 -4.52 6.79 11.29
C ASN A 87 -5.99 6.59 10.92
N SER A 88 -6.87 6.54 11.93
CA SER A 88 -8.31 6.59 11.75
C SER A 88 -8.78 8.04 11.72
N SER A 89 -9.12 8.55 10.54
CA SER A 89 -9.82 9.83 10.46
C SER A 89 -11.29 9.60 10.79
N HIS A 90 -11.69 9.91 12.02
CA HIS A 90 -13.10 9.91 12.39
C HIS A 90 -13.75 11.16 11.78
N SER A 91 -14.25 11.03 10.55
CA SER A 91 -15.15 12.03 9.98
C SER A 91 -16.52 11.86 10.64
N LYS A 92 -16.90 12.79 11.52
CA LYS A 92 -18.29 12.89 11.96
C LYS A 92 -19.16 13.21 10.74
N PRO A 93 -20.30 12.56 10.53
CA PRO A 93 -21.26 13.01 9.52
C PRO A 93 -21.64 14.45 9.86
N ARG A 94 -21.55 15.35 8.88
CA ARG A 94 -21.99 16.74 9.02
C ARG A 94 -23.51 16.74 9.21
N ILE A 95 -23.98 16.60 10.43
CA ILE A 95 -25.38 16.79 10.80
C ILE A 95 -25.63 18.30 10.73
N LEU A 96 -26.25 18.75 9.65
CA LEU A 96 -26.80 20.10 9.57
C LEU A 96 -27.83 20.25 10.70
N PRO A 97 -27.74 21.29 11.56
CA PRO A 97 -28.80 21.53 12.53
C PRO A 97 -30.14 21.72 11.78
N PRO A 98 -31.25 21.20 12.30
CA PRO A 98 -32.55 21.44 11.68
C PRO A 98 -32.76 22.95 11.59
N ARG A 99 -33.09 23.45 10.40
CA ARG A 99 -33.48 24.85 10.24
C ARG A 99 -34.71 25.06 11.10
N LEU A 100 -34.57 25.81 12.19
CA LEU A 100 -35.69 26.33 12.96
C LEU A 100 -36.52 27.16 11.98
N SER A 101 -37.66 26.60 11.56
CA SER A 101 -38.71 27.32 10.86
C SER A 101 -39.25 28.34 11.87
N ALA A 102 -38.78 29.58 11.78
CA ALA A 102 -39.44 30.70 12.45
C ALA A 102 -40.82 30.85 11.80
N GLY A 103 -41.82 30.21 12.42
CA GLY A 103 -43.22 30.38 12.09
C GLY A 103 -43.74 31.66 12.74
N ASN A 104 -44.30 32.52 11.89
CA ASN A 104 -45.19 33.67 12.10
C ASN A 104 -45.24 34.36 13.47
#